data_AF-A0A950FXX0-F1
#
_entry.id   AF-A0A950FXX0-F1
#
_cell.length_a   1.000
_cell.length_b   1.000
_cell.length_c   1.000
_cell.angle_alpha   90.00
_cell.angle_beta   90.00
_cell.angle_gamma   90.00
#
_symmetry.space_group_name_H-M   'P 1'
#
loop_
_entity.id
_entity.type
_entity.pdbx_description
1 polymer ?
#
loop_
_entity_poly.entity_id
_entity_poly.type
_entity_poly.pdbx_seq_one_letter_code
_entity_poly.pdbx_strand_id
1 'polypeptide(L)'
;MMTSRLAAFFRAIGASLLPATAGLAVVLLAAGDAAFADQQPDWIGSLTSGKGPGNFAAPPPMRLAYRFGWSGIQAATADIHFFSPTRNTFEVDAAGATSGFPRALFRLDVYHQATENKNTLRPIHFFQEEKYRHETVKTNVDFEPDYVMGLREKIPSDRPSKPNFFKFNPIFDMTTALLWVRSQPLADGDTESIVVWASNAPYLATVKVLGR
;
A
#
# COMPACT_ATOMS: atom_id res chain seq x y z
N MET A 1 -5.70 32.91 21.49
CA MET A 1 -4.37 32.26 21.62
C MET A 1 -4.00 31.76 20.24
N MET A 2 -3.28 32.58 19.46
CA MET A 2 -1.81 32.60 19.33
C MET A 2 -1.37 31.64 18.20
N THR A 3 -0.61 32.01 17.15
CA THR A 3 0.02 33.26 16.70
C THR A 3 0.67 33.02 15.32
N SER A 4 0.74 34.07 14.49
CA SER A 4 1.78 34.43 13.46
C SER A 4 2.37 33.33 12.54
N ARG A 5 2.22 33.33 11.20
CA ARG A 5 2.63 34.31 10.16
C ARG A 5 4.09 34.83 10.24
N LEU A 6 4.84 34.51 9.16
CA LEU A 6 6.02 35.17 8.57
C LEU A 6 7.42 35.03 9.22
N ALA A 7 8.36 34.44 8.45
CA ALA A 7 9.75 34.88 8.15
C ALA A 7 10.41 33.75 7.30
N ALA A 8 11.23 33.92 6.26
CA ALA A 8 11.97 35.04 5.66
C ALA A 8 12.22 34.64 4.17
N PHE A 9 11.90 35.43 3.14
CA PHE A 9 12.59 36.59 2.55
C PHE A 9 14.07 36.40 2.14
N PHE A 10 14.30 36.59 0.84
CA PHE A 10 15.50 36.36 0.04
C PHE A 10 16.39 37.62 -0.08
N ARG A 11 17.68 37.41 -0.46
CA ARG A 11 18.68 38.34 -1.04
C ARG A 11 19.28 39.43 -0.14
N ALA A 12 20.47 40.00 -0.38
CA ALA A 12 21.71 39.68 -1.10
C ALA A 12 22.63 40.94 -0.99
N ILE A 13 23.95 40.74 -0.89
CA ILE A 13 25.07 41.59 -1.37
C ILE A 13 25.30 42.98 -0.74
N GLY A 14 26.53 43.20 -0.25
CA GLY A 14 27.13 44.51 -0.04
C GLY A 14 28.52 44.46 0.61
N ALA A 15 29.57 44.37 -0.21
CA ALA A 15 30.97 44.65 0.15
C ALA A 15 31.12 46.12 0.59
N SER A 16 32.06 46.59 1.42
CA SER A 16 33.53 46.47 1.40
C SER A 16 34.10 47.44 2.46
N LEU A 17 35.28 47.14 3.03
CA LEU A 17 36.45 48.03 3.28
C LEU A 17 37.31 47.54 4.48
N LEU A 18 38.55 47.17 4.13
CA LEU A 18 39.73 46.86 4.96
C LEU A 18 40.34 48.13 5.62
N PRO A 19 41.49 48.11 6.34
CA PRO A 19 42.36 46.98 6.80
C PRO A 19 42.78 47.07 8.30
N ALA A 20 43.40 46.01 8.85
CA ALA A 20 44.80 46.02 9.31
C ALA A 20 45.13 44.88 10.30
N THR A 21 46.16 44.12 9.91
CA THR A 21 47.22 43.47 10.72
C THR A 21 46.95 42.20 11.57
N ALA A 22 47.90 41.28 11.38
CA ALA A 22 48.38 40.22 12.28
C ALA A 22 47.68 38.85 12.25
N GLY A 23 48.07 38.06 11.24
CA GLY A 23 48.57 36.69 11.35
C GLY A 23 47.79 35.65 12.15
N LEU A 24 47.17 34.69 11.44
CA LEU A 24 46.94 33.34 11.98
C LEU A 24 46.81 32.33 10.83
N ALA A 25 47.32 31.12 11.07
CA ALA A 25 47.52 30.05 10.11
C ALA A 25 46.23 29.61 9.37
N VAL A 26 46.30 29.47 8.04
CA VAL A 26 45.28 28.80 7.25
C VAL A 26 45.65 27.32 7.17
N VAL A 27 45.03 26.52 8.04
CA VAL A 27 44.91 25.08 7.83
C VAL A 27 43.88 24.90 6.72
N LEU A 28 44.33 24.51 5.52
CA LEU A 28 43.45 24.01 4.47
C LEU A 28 42.90 22.64 4.93
N LEU A 29 41.80 22.66 5.68
CA LEU A 29 40.92 21.51 5.79
C LEU A 29 40.09 21.47 4.50
N ALA A 30 40.50 20.58 3.59
CA ALA A 30 39.64 20.10 2.53
C ALA A 30 38.40 19.49 3.19
N ALA A 31 37.33 20.28 3.29
CA ALA A 31 36.03 19.79 3.68
C ALA A 31 35.55 18.87 2.56
N GLY A 32 35.55 17.58 2.90
CA GLY A 32 35.22 16.50 1.99
C GLY A 32 33.85 16.66 1.37
N ASP A 33 33.73 16.03 0.21
CA ASP A 33 32.46 15.70 -0.40
C ASP A 33 31.51 15.17 0.68
N ALA A 34 30.50 15.98 1.01
CA ALA A 34 29.32 15.50 1.70
C ALA A 34 28.60 14.57 0.73
N ALA A 35 29.07 13.32 0.66
CA ALA A 35 28.28 12.23 0.14
C ALA A 35 27.04 12.13 1.04
N PHE A 36 25.95 12.74 0.58
CA PHE A 36 24.62 12.37 1.01
C PHE A 36 24.44 10.91 0.58
N ALA A 37 24.84 9.98 1.45
CA ALA A 37 24.43 8.61 1.33
C ALA A 37 22.90 8.63 1.43
N ASP A 38 22.26 8.42 0.29
CA ASP A 38 20.83 8.12 0.17
C ASP A 38 20.60 6.79 0.89
N GLN A 39 20.49 6.85 2.22
CA GLN A 39 20.27 5.66 3.03
C GLN A 39 18.87 5.17 2.75
N GLN A 40 18.81 4.18 1.87
CA GLN A 40 17.63 3.38 1.61
C GLN A 40 17.08 2.89 2.97
N PRO A 41 15.78 3.11 3.25
CA PRO A 41 15.17 2.69 4.51
C PRO A 41 15.47 1.21 4.83
N ASP A 42 15.89 0.94 6.08
CA ASP A 42 16.35 -0.40 6.52
C ASP A 42 15.34 -1.52 6.22
N TRP A 43 14.04 -1.21 6.26
CA TRP A 43 12.99 -2.19 6.00
C TRP A 43 13.01 -2.74 4.57
N ILE A 44 13.57 -2.02 3.59
CA ILE A 44 13.61 -2.49 2.20
C ILE A 44 14.53 -3.72 2.08
N GLY A 45 15.59 -3.80 2.89
CA GLY A 45 16.47 -4.97 2.96
C GLY A 45 15.79 -6.23 3.49
N SER A 46 14.66 -6.10 4.21
CA SER A 46 13.91 -7.25 4.73
C SER A 46 12.91 -7.86 3.76
N LEU A 47 12.71 -7.27 2.57
CA LEU A 47 11.70 -7.74 1.62
C LEU A 47 12.10 -9.05 0.97
N THR A 48 11.15 -9.98 0.91
CA THR A 48 11.33 -11.30 0.30
C THR A 48 10.81 -11.35 -1.15
N SER A 49 10.21 -10.27 -1.63
CA SER A 49 9.53 -10.20 -2.94
C SER A 49 10.45 -10.31 -4.16
N GLY A 50 11.77 -10.21 -3.98
CA GLY A 50 12.75 -10.26 -5.07
C GLY A 50 12.91 -11.64 -5.73
N LYS A 51 12.51 -12.72 -5.05
CA LYS A 51 12.68 -14.11 -5.54
C LYS A 51 11.71 -14.53 -6.65
N GLY A 52 10.70 -13.73 -6.96
CA GLY A 52 9.64 -14.06 -7.91
C GLY A 52 8.57 -15.04 -7.37
N PRO A 53 7.49 -15.26 -8.13
CA PRO A 53 6.47 -16.25 -7.80
C PRO A 53 7.06 -17.66 -7.67
N GLY A 54 6.55 -18.46 -6.74
CA GLY A 54 6.96 -19.86 -6.65
C GLY A 54 6.29 -20.76 -7.68
N ASN A 55 6.69 -22.03 -7.72
CA ASN A 55 6.33 -22.99 -8.78
C ASN A 55 5.01 -23.74 -8.53
N PHE A 56 4.22 -23.34 -7.54
CA PHE A 56 2.94 -24.01 -7.28
C PHE A 56 1.89 -23.62 -8.32
N ALA A 57 1.06 -24.61 -8.67
CA ALA A 57 -0.01 -24.39 -9.62
C ALA A 57 -0.96 -23.29 -9.12
N ALA A 58 -1.37 -22.43 -10.04
CA ALA A 58 -2.38 -21.44 -9.76
C ALA A 58 -3.68 -22.10 -9.27
N PRO A 59 -4.41 -21.44 -8.35
CA PRO A 59 -5.72 -21.93 -7.94
C PRO A 59 -6.68 -21.99 -9.15
N PRO A 60 -7.53 -23.05 -9.24
CA PRO A 60 -8.57 -23.09 -10.25
C PRO A 60 -9.61 -21.99 -9.98
N PRO A 61 -10.43 -21.62 -10.98
CA PRO A 61 -11.58 -20.76 -10.76
C PRO A 61 -12.46 -21.31 -9.63
N MET A 62 -12.88 -20.45 -8.71
CA MET A 62 -13.62 -20.86 -7.52
C MET A 62 -14.56 -19.76 -7.03
N ARG A 63 -15.57 -20.19 -6.29
CA ARG A 63 -16.45 -19.31 -5.53
C ARG A 63 -16.33 -19.65 -4.05
N LEU A 64 -16.09 -18.63 -3.23
CA LEU A 64 -15.87 -18.75 -1.80
C LEU A 64 -16.97 -17.96 -1.08
N ALA A 65 -17.67 -18.63 -0.18
CA ALA A 65 -18.69 -18.00 0.67
C ALA A 65 -18.20 -18.01 2.12
N TYR A 66 -18.06 -16.83 2.71
CA TYR A 66 -17.60 -16.62 4.07
C TYR A 66 -18.72 -16.11 4.96
N ARG A 67 -18.72 -16.56 6.21
CA ARG A 67 -19.58 -16.09 7.28
C ARG A 67 -18.69 -15.64 8.43
N PHE A 68 -18.77 -14.36 8.77
CA PHE A 68 -18.01 -13.77 9.87
C PHE A 68 -18.91 -13.64 11.09
N GLY A 69 -18.37 -13.93 12.27
CA GLY A 69 -19.11 -13.89 13.51
C GLY A 69 -18.26 -14.21 14.73
N TRP A 70 -18.84 -13.99 15.90
CA TRP A 70 -18.23 -14.34 17.19
C TRP A 70 -19.30 -14.97 18.08
N SER A 71 -18.90 -15.93 18.91
CA SER A 71 -19.78 -16.55 19.92
C SER A 71 -21.14 -17.01 19.37
N GLY A 72 -21.17 -17.54 18.15
CA GLY A 72 -22.40 -17.99 17.47
C GLY A 72 -23.24 -16.88 16.82
N ILE A 73 -22.88 -15.62 16.98
CA ILE A 73 -23.55 -14.47 16.35
C ILE A 73 -22.93 -14.21 14.99
N GLN A 74 -23.73 -14.33 13.93
CA GLN A 74 -23.30 -13.91 12.59
C GLN A 74 -23.32 -12.39 12.48
N ALA A 75 -22.18 -11.82 12.07
CA ALA A 75 -21.97 -10.39 11.93
C ALA A 75 -21.91 -9.93 10.48
N ALA A 76 -21.39 -10.76 9.57
CA ALA A 76 -21.29 -10.42 8.16
C ALA A 76 -21.20 -11.68 7.28
N THR A 77 -21.41 -11.47 5.99
CA THR A 77 -21.17 -12.47 4.95
C THR A 77 -20.30 -11.86 3.86
N ALA A 78 -19.50 -12.69 3.18
CA ALA A 78 -18.86 -12.32 1.92
C ALA A 78 -18.98 -13.46 0.91
N ASP A 79 -19.10 -13.10 -0.36
CA ASP A 79 -19.10 -14.00 -1.50
C ASP A 79 -18.01 -13.50 -2.45
N ILE A 80 -17.05 -14.36 -2.77
CA ILE A 80 -15.86 -14.03 -3.58
C ILE A 80 -15.81 -14.99 -4.75
N HIS A 81 -15.72 -14.45 -5.96
CA HIS A 81 -15.58 -15.19 -7.20
C HIS A 81 -14.19 -14.91 -7.72
N PHE A 82 -13.36 -15.95 -7.76
CA PHE A 82 -12.04 -15.91 -8.33
C PHE A 82 -12.07 -16.65 -9.66
N PHE A 83 -11.73 -15.98 -10.75
CA PHE A 83 -11.76 -16.57 -12.09
C PHE A 83 -10.65 -16.01 -12.98
N SER A 84 -10.53 -16.55 -14.18
CA SER A 84 -9.46 -16.20 -15.13
C SER A 84 -10.12 -15.99 -16.49
N PRO A 85 -10.63 -14.77 -16.78
CA PRO A 85 -11.41 -14.52 -17.99
C PRO A 85 -10.53 -14.52 -19.24
N THR A 86 -9.24 -14.18 -19.10
CA THR A 86 -8.24 -14.28 -20.16
C THR A 86 -7.14 -15.27 -19.77
N ARG A 87 -6.29 -15.65 -20.74
CA ARG A 87 -5.15 -16.54 -20.45
C ARG A 87 -4.12 -15.93 -19.49
N ASN A 88 -4.05 -14.59 -19.40
CA ASN A 88 -2.98 -13.88 -18.73
C ASN A 88 -3.43 -13.14 -17.46
N THR A 89 -4.73 -13.12 -17.16
CA THR A 89 -5.28 -12.40 -16.03
C THR A 89 -6.02 -13.32 -15.06
N PHE A 90 -5.94 -12.96 -13.78
CA PHE A 90 -6.94 -13.34 -12.78
C PHE A 90 -7.85 -12.15 -12.52
N GLU A 91 -9.11 -12.45 -12.25
CA GLU A 91 -10.07 -11.47 -11.78
C GLU A 91 -10.72 -11.98 -10.50
N VAL A 92 -10.97 -11.02 -9.60
CA VAL A 92 -11.71 -11.23 -8.36
C VAL A 92 -12.91 -10.32 -8.39
N ASP A 93 -14.07 -10.88 -8.13
CA ASP A 93 -15.29 -10.15 -7.87
C ASP A 93 -15.81 -10.57 -6.49
N ALA A 94 -15.89 -9.63 -5.56
CA ALA A 94 -16.22 -9.88 -4.18
C ALA A 94 -17.30 -8.92 -3.69
N ALA A 95 -18.30 -9.48 -3.02
CA ALA A 95 -19.33 -8.71 -2.33
C ALA A 95 -19.41 -9.14 -0.88
N GLY A 96 -19.57 -8.17 0.03
CA GLY A 96 -19.70 -8.42 1.45
C GLY A 96 -20.71 -7.50 2.11
N ALA A 97 -21.32 -7.96 3.18
CA ALA A 97 -22.24 -7.12 3.95
C ALA A 97 -22.30 -7.55 5.41
N THR A 98 -22.38 -6.55 6.29
CA THR A 98 -22.83 -6.74 7.66
C THR A 98 -24.27 -7.24 7.68
N SER A 99 -24.61 -8.15 8.59
CA SER A 99 -25.93 -8.79 8.68
C SER A 99 -26.42 -8.87 10.12
N GLY A 100 -27.72 -9.17 10.31
CA GLY A 100 -28.32 -9.39 11.62
C GLY A 100 -28.24 -8.18 12.56
N PHE A 101 -28.15 -8.46 13.87
CA PHE A 101 -28.04 -7.44 14.91
C PHE A 101 -26.79 -6.55 14.76
N PRO A 102 -25.59 -7.08 14.44
CA PRO A 102 -24.41 -6.24 14.20
C PRO A 102 -24.61 -5.18 13.11
N ARG A 103 -25.39 -5.46 12.06
CA ARG A 103 -25.73 -4.46 11.01
C ARG A 103 -26.49 -3.26 11.56
N ALA A 104 -27.33 -3.46 12.57
CA ALA A 104 -28.06 -2.35 13.19
C ALA A 104 -27.11 -1.35 13.84
N LEU A 105 -26.04 -1.86 14.48
CA LEU A 105 -24.98 -1.06 15.10
C LEU A 105 -24.06 -0.43 14.06
N PHE A 106 -23.64 -1.21 13.07
CA PHE A 106 -22.71 -0.78 12.04
C PHE A 106 -23.12 -1.34 10.67
N ARG A 107 -23.68 -0.47 9.83
CA ARG A 107 -24.02 -0.83 8.44
C ARG A 107 -22.80 -0.62 7.56
N LEU A 108 -22.40 -1.71 6.92
CA LEU A 108 -21.40 -1.75 5.85
C LEU A 108 -21.84 -2.76 4.79
N ASP A 109 -21.88 -2.31 3.54
CA ASP A 109 -21.98 -3.12 2.33
C ASP A 109 -20.70 -2.85 1.50
N VAL A 110 -19.97 -3.87 1.08
CA VAL A 110 -18.71 -3.78 0.33
C VAL A 110 -18.85 -4.47 -1.01
N TYR A 111 -18.34 -3.84 -2.05
CA TYR A 111 -18.08 -4.44 -3.34
C TYR A 111 -16.61 -4.23 -3.68
N HIS A 112 -15.94 -5.25 -4.21
CA HIS A 112 -14.53 -5.21 -4.56
C HIS A 112 -14.31 -6.00 -5.83
N GLN A 113 -13.63 -5.38 -6.79
CA GLN A 113 -13.23 -6.01 -8.04
C GLN A 113 -11.74 -5.76 -8.26
N ALA A 114 -10.98 -6.80 -8.57
CA ALA A 114 -9.55 -6.68 -8.82
C ALA A 114 -9.12 -7.50 -10.04
N THR A 115 -8.11 -7.00 -10.75
CA THR A 115 -7.52 -7.63 -11.93
C THR A 115 -6.02 -7.76 -11.72
N GLU A 116 -5.53 -8.99 -11.86
CA GLU A 116 -4.16 -9.37 -11.54
C GLU A 116 -3.47 -10.04 -12.74
N ASN A 117 -2.16 -9.89 -12.85
CA ASN A 117 -1.36 -10.65 -13.80
C ASN A 117 -1.13 -12.08 -13.29
N LYS A 118 -1.55 -13.06 -14.08
CA LYS A 118 -1.48 -14.49 -13.73
C LYS A 118 -0.07 -15.05 -13.63
N ASN A 119 0.87 -14.51 -14.42
CA ASN A 119 2.23 -15.04 -14.52
C ASN A 119 3.14 -14.42 -13.47
N THR A 120 3.00 -13.12 -13.21
CA THR A 120 3.84 -12.39 -12.27
C THR A 120 3.25 -12.31 -10.87
N LEU A 121 1.97 -12.68 -10.70
CA LEU A 121 1.19 -12.48 -9.46
C LEU A 121 1.30 -11.04 -8.96
N ARG A 122 1.22 -10.09 -9.90
CA ARG A 122 1.26 -8.65 -9.64
C ARG A 122 -0.09 -8.02 -9.93
N PRO A 123 -0.48 -7.02 -9.13
CA PRO A 123 -1.70 -6.32 -9.38
C PRO A 123 -1.63 -5.40 -10.58
N ILE A 124 -2.77 -5.25 -11.24
CA ILE A 124 -2.94 -4.31 -12.36
C ILE A 124 -3.86 -3.18 -11.91
N HIS A 125 -5.05 -3.53 -11.40
CA HIS A 125 -6.03 -2.56 -10.95
C HIS A 125 -6.96 -3.19 -9.91
N PHE A 126 -7.43 -2.40 -8.95
CA PHE A 126 -8.64 -2.75 -8.22
C PHE A 126 -9.57 -1.55 -8.00
N PHE A 127 -10.86 -1.88 -7.92
CA PHE A 127 -11.93 -1.00 -7.52
C PHE A 127 -12.61 -1.56 -6.27
N GLN A 128 -12.90 -0.68 -5.31
CA GLN A 128 -13.63 -1.01 -4.10
C GLN A 128 -14.68 0.05 -3.79
N GLU A 129 -15.89 -0.37 -3.48
CA GLU A 129 -16.97 0.48 -3.00
C GLU A 129 -17.44 0.01 -1.62
N GLU A 130 -17.35 0.89 -0.64
CA GLU A 130 -17.81 0.68 0.73
C GLU A 130 -19.01 1.60 1.00
N LYS A 131 -20.20 1.05 1.19
CA LYS A 131 -21.42 1.77 1.56
C LYS A 131 -21.66 1.66 3.06
N TYR A 132 -21.48 2.79 3.74
CA TYR A 132 -21.84 2.98 5.14
C TYR A 132 -23.23 3.59 5.27
N ARG A 133 -23.71 3.76 6.50
CA ARG A 133 -25.03 4.35 6.78
C ARG A 133 -25.21 5.77 6.21
N HIS A 134 -24.16 6.59 6.26
CA HIS A 134 -24.22 8.01 5.92
C HIS A 134 -23.23 8.42 4.82
N GLU A 135 -22.44 7.47 4.33
CA GLU A 135 -21.43 7.75 3.31
C GLU A 135 -21.16 6.51 2.46
N THR A 136 -20.68 6.76 1.24
CA THR A 136 -20.12 5.76 0.35
C THR A 136 -18.68 6.16 0.09
N VAL A 137 -17.77 5.20 0.18
CA VAL A 137 -16.37 5.39 -0.13
C VAL A 137 -15.99 4.53 -1.33
N LYS A 138 -15.55 5.18 -2.40
CA LYS A 138 -15.04 4.51 -3.59
C LYS A 138 -13.52 4.60 -3.59
N THR A 139 -12.85 3.51 -3.87
CA THR A 139 -11.40 3.45 -3.95
C THR A 139 -11.03 2.81 -5.29
N ASN A 140 -10.27 3.53 -6.11
CA ASN A 140 -9.68 3.03 -7.35
C ASN A 140 -8.17 3.02 -7.16
N VAL A 141 -7.51 1.94 -7.51
CA VAL A 141 -6.05 1.84 -7.41
C VAL A 141 -5.49 1.22 -8.67
N ASP A 142 -4.57 1.94 -9.29
CA ASP A 142 -3.81 1.51 -10.47
C ASP A 142 -2.37 1.21 -10.07
N PHE A 143 -1.87 0.06 -10.53
CA PHE A 143 -0.51 -0.39 -10.26
C PHE A 143 0.33 -0.26 -11.51
N GLU A 144 1.17 0.77 -11.53
CA GLU A 144 2.10 1.04 -12.63
C GLU A 144 3.49 0.48 -12.29
N PRO A 145 4.38 0.30 -13.30
CA PRO A 145 5.71 -0.26 -13.06
C PRO A 145 6.56 0.51 -12.04
N ASP A 146 6.39 1.84 -11.93
CA ASP A 146 7.24 2.69 -11.09
C ASP A 146 6.49 3.29 -9.88
N TYR A 147 5.17 3.18 -9.84
CA TYR A 147 4.34 3.78 -8.79
C TYR A 147 2.96 3.12 -8.69
N VAL A 148 2.31 3.36 -7.56
CA VAL A 148 0.89 3.06 -7.36
C VAL A 148 0.14 4.36 -7.24
N MET A 149 -0.98 4.47 -7.97
CA MET A 149 -1.90 5.60 -7.90
C MET A 149 -3.19 5.14 -7.25
N GLY A 150 -3.52 5.70 -6.08
CA GLY A 150 -4.80 5.46 -5.40
C GLY A 150 -5.68 6.70 -5.39
N LEU A 151 -6.94 6.57 -5.81
CA LEU A 151 -7.96 7.59 -5.66
C LEU A 151 -9.05 7.08 -4.72
N ARG A 152 -9.15 7.70 -3.55
CA ARG A 152 -10.21 7.43 -2.56
C ARG A 152 -11.19 8.59 -2.52
N GLU A 153 -12.45 8.31 -2.83
CA GLU A 153 -13.54 9.28 -2.90
C GLU A 153 -14.58 8.99 -1.84
N LYS A 154 -14.97 10.01 -1.07
CA LYS A 154 -16.02 9.91 -0.07
C LYS A 154 -17.26 10.67 -0.54
N ILE A 155 -18.43 10.08 -0.40
CA ILE A 155 -19.70 10.62 -0.88
C ILE A 155 -20.73 10.52 0.26
N PRO A 156 -21.34 11.63 0.72
CA PRO A 156 -21.08 13.00 0.29
C PRO A 156 -19.70 13.52 0.77
N SER A 157 -19.16 14.50 0.05
CA SER A 157 -17.95 15.23 0.45
C SER A 157 -18.05 16.69 0.02
N ASP A 158 -17.55 17.59 0.87
CA ASP A 158 -17.49 19.03 0.61
C ASP A 158 -16.23 19.42 -0.19
N ARG A 159 -15.34 18.46 -0.47
CA ARG A 159 -14.07 18.69 -1.15
C ARG A 159 -13.82 17.63 -2.22
N PRO A 160 -13.16 18.01 -3.33
CA PRO A 160 -12.74 17.03 -4.33
C PRO A 160 -11.68 16.11 -3.76
N SER A 161 -11.81 14.82 -4.08
CA SER A 161 -10.83 13.79 -3.80
C SER A 161 -9.53 14.05 -4.57
N LYS A 162 -8.39 13.66 -4.01
CA LYS A 162 -7.08 13.83 -4.65
C LYS A 162 -6.41 12.47 -4.81
N PRO A 163 -5.78 12.19 -5.96
CA PRO A 163 -4.95 11.00 -6.12
C PRO A 163 -3.77 11.02 -5.13
N ASN A 164 -3.45 9.85 -4.59
CA ASN A 164 -2.25 9.58 -3.81
C ASN A 164 -1.29 8.75 -4.67
N PHE A 165 -0.03 9.18 -4.76
CA PHE A 165 1.01 8.49 -5.50
C PHE A 165 2.05 7.93 -4.54
N PHE A 166 2.36 6.66 -4.70
CA PHE A 166 3.40 5.99 -3.93
C PHE A 166 4.41 5.35 -4.87
N LYS A 167 5.65 5.85 -4.84
CA LYS A 167 6.74 5.41 -5.73
C LYS A 167 7.53 4.29 -5.09
N PHE A 168 7.09 3.06 -5.33
CA PHE A 168 7.79 1.86 -4.88
C PHE A 168 7.32 0.65 -5.70
N ASN A 169 8.22 -0.29 -5.97
CA ASN A 169 7.92 -1.56 -6.63
C ASN A 169 8.83 -2.64 -6.03
N PRO A 170 8.30 -3.84 -5.72
CA PRO A 170 6.93 -4.28 -5.91
C PRO A 170 5.97 -4.00 -4.76
N ILE A 171 4.72 -3.77 -5.14
CA ILE A 171 3.58 -3.65 -4.23
C ILE A 171 2.53 -4.66 -4.69
N PHE A 172 1.96 -5.34 -3.71
CA PHE A 172 0.84 -6.26 -3.89
C PHE A 172 -0.45 -5.58 -3.46
N ASP A 173 -1.58 -5.98 -4.03
CA ASP A 173 -2.87 -5.78 -3.39
C ASP A 173 -3.13 -6.96 -2.42
N MET A 174 -4.28 -6.98 -1.74
CA MET A 174 -4.60 -8.07 -0.81
C MET A 174 -4.70 -9.44 -1.51
N THR A 175 -5.23 -9.48 -2.73
CA THR A 175 -5.42 -10.72 -3.49
C THR A 175 -4.07 -11.29 -3.91
N THR A 176 -3.24 -10.49 -4.57
CA THR A 176 -1.92 -10.92 -5.06
C THR A 176 -0.96 -11.20 -3.92
N ALA A 177 -1.08 -10.53 -2.77
CA ALA A 177 -0.32 -10.88 -1.58
C ALA A 177 -0.63 -12.31 -1.13
N LEU A 178 -1.91 -12.70 -1.08
CA LEU A 178 -2.32 -14.06 -0.73
C LEU A 178 -1.86 -15.09 -1.78
N LEU A 179 -2.02 -14.79 -3.07
CA LEU A 179 -1.56 -15.66 -4.15
C LEU A 179 -0.04 -15.82 -4.13
N TRP A 180 0.69 -14.74 -3.85
CA TRP A 180 2.14 -14.74 -3.71
C TRP A 180 2.56 -15.68 -2.59
N VAL A 181 2.09 -15.45 -1.36
CA VAL A 181 2.43 -16.28 -0.20
C VAL A 181 2.07 -17.74 -0.46
N ARG A 182 0.89 -18.00 -1.04
CA ARG A 182 0.47 -19.36 -1.44
C ARG A 182 1.44 -20.00 -2.43
N SER A 183 2.01 -19.24 -3.37
CA SER A 183 2.91 -19.78 -4.40
C SER A 183 4.28 -20.20 -3.85
N GLN A 184 4.68 -19.67 -2.70
CA GLN A 184 6.02 -19.87 -2.15
C GLN A 184 6.18 -21.27 -1.52
N PRO A 185 7.36 -21.92 -1.64
CA PRO A 185 7.66 -23.20 -1.02
C PRO A 185 8.00 -23.04 0.47
N LEU A 186 7.06 -22.50 1.26
CA LEU A 186 7.29 -22.14 2.66
C LEU A 186 7.41 -23.37 3.58
N ALA A 187 8.41 -23.33 4.46
CA ALA A 187 8.63 -24.26 5.56
C ALA A 187 8.29 -23.62 6.92
N ASP A 188 8.22 -24.44 7.97
CA ASP A 188 7.94 -23.97 9.32
C ASP A 188 9.02 -22.98 9.79
N GLY A 189 8.58 -21.85 10.34
CA GLY A 189 9.46 -20.77 10.77
C GLY A 189 9.87 -19.79 9.67
N ASP A 190 9.62 -20.10 8.39
CA ASP A 190 9.88 -19.18 7.29
C ASP A 190 9.08 -17.88 7.45
N THR A 191 9.66 -16.79 6.94
CA THR A 191 9.06 -15.47 6.96
C THR A 191 8.99 -14.89 5.56
N GLU A 192 7.84 -14.34 5.20
CA GLU A 192 7.64 -13.53 4.01
C GLU A 192 7.40 -12.08 4.41
N SER A 193 8.11 -11.14 3.79
CA SER A 193 7.90 -9.71 4.01
C SER A 193 7.68 -9.01 2.68
N ILE A 194 6.48 -8.43 2.52
CA ILE A 194 6.02 -7.83 1.27
C ILE A 194 5.29 -6.52 1.55
N VAL A 195 5.31 -5.60 0.58
CA VAL A 195 4.53 -4.36 0.65
C VAL A 195 3.15 -4.60 0.07
N VAL A 196 2.10 -4.31 0.84
CA VAL A 196 0.70 -4.55 0.46
C VAL A 196 -0.09 -3.25 0.53
N TRP A 197 -0.79 -2.93 -0.55
CA TRP A 197 -1.79 -1.87 -0.60
C TRP A 197 -3.14 -2.42 -0.16
N ALA A 198 -3.52 -2.17 1.09
CA ALA A 198 -4.74 -2.76 1.66
C ALA A 198 -6.01 -1.91 1.43
N SER A 199 -5.86 -0.58 1.26
CA SER A 199 -7.01 0.31 0.99
C SER A 199 -6.57 1.69 0.51
N ASN A 200 -5.94 2.49 1.39
CA ASN A 200 -5.61 3.90 1.14
C ASN A 200 -4.12 4.23 1.23
N ALA A 201 -3.31 3.26 1.68
CA ALA A 201 -1.89 3.39 1.89
C ALA A 201 -1.22 2.01 1.80
N PRO A 202 0.07 1.97 1.48
CA PRO A 202 0.88 0.76 1.53
C PRO A 202 1.24 0.41 2.99
N TYR A 203 1.33 -0.88 3.27
CA TYR A 203 1.78 -1.43 4.55
C TYR A 203 2.86 -2.47 4.31
N LEU A 204 3.84 -2.54 5.21
CA LEU A 204 4.76 -3.67 5.27
C LEU A 204 4.05 -4.83 5.98
N ALA A 205 3.78 -5.91 5.26
CA ALA A 205 3.20 -7.12 5.80
C ALA A 205 4.30 -8.17 5.98
N THR A 206 4.52 -8.60 7.22
CA THR A 206 5.44 -9.70 7.54
C THR A 206 4.64 -10.89 8.07
N VAL A 207 4.72 -12.02 7.36
CA VAL A 207 4.01 -13.25 7.68
C VAL A 207 5.02 -14.31 8.10
N LYS A 208 4.79 -14.96 9.24
CA LYS A 208 5.61 -16.07 9.72
C LYS A 208 4.81 -17.37 9.68
N VAL A 209 5.40 -18.43 9.15
CA VAL A 209 4.79 -19.77 9.17
C VAL A 209 4.93 -20.36 10.56
N LEU A 210 3.79 -20.64 11.20
CA LEU A 210 3.73 -21.21 12.55
C LEU A 210 3.72 -22.75 12.56
N GLY A 211 3.33 -23.36 11.44
CA GLY A 211 3.18 -24.80 11.27
C GLY A 211 2.37 -25.07 10.00
N ARG A 212 2.72 -26.13 9.27
CA ARG A 212 1.99 -26.59 8.08
C ARG A 212 1.13 -27.81 8.31
#